data_AF-A0AA36A4Y4-F1
#
_entry.id   AF-A0AA36A4Y4-F1
#
_cell.length_a   1.000
_cell.length_b   1.000
_cell.length_c   1.000
_cell.angle_alpha   90.00
_cell.angle_beta   90.00
_cell.angle_gamma   90.00
#
_symmetry.space_group_name_H-M   'P 1'
#
loop_
_entity.id
_entity.type
_entity.pdbx_description
1 polymer ?
#
loop_
_entity_poly.entity_id
_entity_poly.type
_entity_poly.pdbx_seq_one_letter_code
_entity_poly.pdbx_strand_id
1 'polypeptide(L)'
;MANKISFFLSFLAILAALQLSAAVEYTITNKAAATPGGVKFNNEIGAEYTTKTLSSATSFTWSIFQQNTDADRKNVALTGFDGVLYHEMAHVWQWFGNGQAKAELIEGIADYVRLKAGYIPSHWVQPGQGDRWDQGYDVTARFLEYCNGLRDGFVAELNKKMRDGYNDGYFVDLLGKTVDQLWAEYKA
;
A
#
# COMPACT_ATOMS: atom_id res chain seq x y z
N MET A 1 40.49 30.26 45.67
CA MET A 1 40.78 29.72 44.33
C MET A 1 39.66 28.75 43.97
N ALA A 2 39.21 28.82 42.72
CA ALA A 2 37.89 28.40 42.26
C ALA A 2 37.71 26.89 42.00
N ASN A 3 36.46 26.45 42.12
CA ASN A 3 35.89 25.17 41.66
C ASN A 3 36.15 24.88 40.18
N LYS A 4 36.44 23.62 39.83
CA LYS A 4 36.13 22.95 38.53
C LYS A 4 35.96 21.44 38.82
N ILE A 5 34.74 20.96 39.06
CA ILE A 5 33.75 20.39 38.12
C ILE A 5 34.29 19.18 37.31
N SER A 6 33.64 18.05 37.57
CA SER A 6 33.77 16.68 37.04
C SER A 6 33.70 16.52 35.52
N PHE A 7 34.30 15.43 35.02
CA PHE A 7 33.80 14.71 33.86
C PHE A 7 33.61 13.23 34.24
N PHE A 8 32.34 12.81 34.32
CA PHE A 8 31.94 11.41 34.47
C PHE A 8 32.02 10.75 33.09
N LEU A 9 32.87 9.73 32.96
CA LEU A 9 32.78 8.76 31.86
C LEU A 9 31.59 7.84 32.17
N SER A 10 30.50 7.98 31.42
CA SER A 10 29.39 7.02 31.46
C SER A 10 29.02 6.63 30.03
N PHE A 11 29.70 5.60 29.53
CA PHE A 11 29.18 4.79 28.42
C PHE A 11 28.53 3.56 29.03
N LEU A 12 27.27 3.71 29.41
CA LEU A 12 26.41 2.57 29.74
C LEU A 12 25.71 2.13 28.45
N ALA A 13 26.44 1.44 27.58
CA ALA A 13 25.83 0.72 26.47
C ALA A 13 25.20 -0.55 27.04
N ILE A 14 23.94 -0.44 27.49
CA ILE A 14 23.09 -1.62 27.71
C ILE A 14 22.78 -2.15 26.30
N LEU A 15 23.62 -3.06 25.82
CA LEU A 15 23.27 -3.97 24.74
C LEU A 15 22.25 -4.94 25.34
N ALA A 16 20.97 -4.57 25.32
CA ALA A 16 19.91 -5.54 25.54
C ALA A 16 20.03 -6.54 24.39
N ALA A 17 20.44 -7.76 24.73
CA ALA A 17 20.55 -8.86 23.79
C ALA A 17 19.26 -8.94 22.96
N LEU A 18 19.39 -8.91 21.63
CA LEU A 18 18.32 -9.30 20.73
C LEU A 18 17.90 -10.73 21.09
N GLN A 19 16.86 -10.87 21.89
CA GLN A 19 16.05 -12.08 21.82
C GLN A 19 15.32 -12.00 20.48
N LEU A 20 15.90 -12.60 19.44
CA LEU A 20 15.15 -12.99 18.25
C LEU A 20 14.09 -14.00 18.73
N SER A 21 12.93 -13.52 19.20
CA SER A 21 11.76 -14.37 19.30
C SER A 21 11.30 -14.61 17.85
N ALA A 22 11.63 -15.78 17.32
CA ALA A 22 11.06 -16.29 16.08
C ALA A 22 9.54 -16.24 16.19
N ALA A 23 8.88 -15.41 15.38
CA ALA A 23 7.45 -15.20 15.55
C ALA A 23 6.66 -14.91 14.27
N VAL A 24 7.33 -14.73 13.12
CA VAL A 24 6.68 -14.92 11.83
C VAL A 24 7.62 -15.72 10.93
N GLU A 25 7.17 -16.90 10.52
CA GLU A 25 7.87 -17.68 9.50
C GLU A 25 7.36 -17.22 8.13
N TYR A 26 8.15 -16.36 7.48
CA TYR A 26 7.87 -15.95 6.11
C TYR A 26 8.43 -16.98 5.14
N THR A 27 7.58 -17.49 4.24
CA THR A 27 8.03 -18.25 3.07
C THR A 27 7.83 -17.40 1.83
N ILE A 28 8.93 -16.95 1.22
CA ILE A 28 8.89 -16.17 -0.01
C ILE A 28 9.07 -17.09 -1.21
N THR A 29 8.03 -17.21 -2.03
CA THR A 29 8.04 -18.01 -3.27
C THR A 29 7.81 -17.12 -4.47
N ASN A 30 8.74 -17.14 -5.42
CA ASN A 30 8.57 -16.46 -6.69
C ASN A 30 7.78 -17.34 -7.68
N LYS A 31 6.46 -17.17 -7.71
CA LYS A 31 5.57 -17.90 -8.64
C LYS A 31 5.64 -17.40 -10.09
N ALA A 32 6.30 -16.27 -10.33
CA ALA A 32 6.42 -15.64 -11.64
C ALA A 32 7.87 -15.61 -12.14
N ALA A 33 8.69 -16.59 -11.75
CA ALA A 33 10.14 -16.59 -11.97
C ALA A 33 10.56 -16.46 -13.45
N ALA A 34 9.71 -16.86 -14.39
CA ALA A 34 9.96 -16.74 -15.83
C ALA A 34 9.65 -15.34 -16.42
N THR A 35 9.02 -14.45 -15.64
CA THR A 35 8.73 -13.07 -16.10
C THR A 35 9.97 -12.18 -15.92
N PRO A 36 10.10 -11.07 -16.67
CA PRO A 36 11.20 -10.11 -16.45
C PRO A 36 11.28 -9.63 -14.99
N GLY A 37 10.13 -9.38 -14.36
CA GLY A 37 10.06 -9.01 -12.94
C GLY A 37 10.50 -10.14 -12.01
N GLY A 38 10.10 -11.38 -12.29
CA GLY A 38 10.53 -12.55 -11.52
C GLY A 38 12.03 -12.84 -11.64
N VAL A 39 12.61 -12.67 -12.82
CA VAL A 39 14.07 -12.77 -13.03
C VAL A 39 14.80 -11.69 -12.23
N LYS A 40 14.33 -10.44 -12.32
CA LYS A 40 14.88 -9.33 -11.54
C LYS A 40 14.81 -9.61 -10.03
N PHE A 41 13.66 -10.09 -9.56
CA PHE A 41 13.49 -10.48 -8.16
C PHE A 41 14.55 -11.52 -7.75
N ASN A 42 14.73 -12.59 -8.51
CA ASN A 42 15.70 -13.64 -8.16
C ASN A 42 17.15 -13.14 -8.15
N ASN A 43 17.50 -12.26 -9.08
CA ASN A 43 18.89 -11.83 -9.27
C ASN A 43 19.30 -10.66 -8.38
N GLU A 44 18.38 -9.74 -8.09
CA GLU A 44 18.70 -8.46 -7.44
C GLU A 44 18.11 -8.31 -6.03
N ILE A 45 16.97 -8.94 -5.76
CA ILE A 45 16.27 -8.82 -4.47
C ILE A 45 16.51 -10.09 -3.66
N GLY A 46 15.99 -11.22 -4.15
CA GLY A 46 16.16 -12.54 -3.56
C GLY A 46 15.20 -12.80 -2.39
N ALA A 47 14.74 -14.05 -2.30
CA ALA A 47 13.83 -14.49 -1.24
C ALA A 47 14.41 -14.28 0.16
N GLU A 48 15.71 -14.49 0.34
CA GLU A 48 16.38 -14.32 1.64
C GLU A 48 16.34 -12.87 2.13
N TYR A 49 16.72 -11.91 1.27
CA TYR A 49 16.68 -10.50 1.61
C TYR A 49 15.26 -10.04 1.91
N THR A 50 14.28 -10.43 1.09
CA THR A 50 12.87 -10.11 1.34
C THR A 50 12.40 -10.66 2.69
N THR A 51 12.73 -11.92 3.01
CA THR A 51 12.39 -12.56 4.29
C THR A 51 12.98 -11.79 5.48
N LYS A 52 14.27 -11.45 5.40
CA LYS A 52 14.96 -10.68 6.46
C LYS A 52 14.36 -9.29 6.64
N THR A 53 14.08 -8.58 5.55
CA THR A 53 13.51 -7.23 5.59
C THR A 53 12.11 -7.25 6.20
N LEU A 54 11.24 -8.18 5.78
CA LEU A 54 9.90 -8.32 6.36
C LEU A 54 9.96 -8.70 7.85
N SER A 55 10.79 -9.68 8.22
CA SER A 55 10.97 -10.08 9.62
C SER A 55 11.49 -8.93 10.49
N SER A 56 12.42 -8.13 9.97
CA SER A 56 12.97 -6.96 10.66
C SER A 56 11.89 -5.88 10.85
N ALA A 57 11.16 -5.55 9.77
CA ALA A 57 10.08 -4.57 9.81
C ALA A 57 8.99 -4.97 10.81
N THR A 58 8.55 -6.23 10.80
CA THR A 58 7.53 -6.72 11.74
C THR A 58 8.02 -6.68 13.19
N SER A 59 9.25 -7.11 13.45
CA SER A 59 9.84 -7.05 14.79
C SER A 59 9.94 -5.59 15.29
N PHE A 60 10.33 -4.68 14.40
CA PHE A 60 10.39 -3.26 14.70
C PHE A 60 9.00 -2.67 14.99
N THR A 61 7.99 -3.00 14.17
CA THR A 61 6.60 -2.57 14.41
C THR A 61 6.07 -3.07 15.75
N TRP A 62 6.30 -4.34 16.09
CA TRP A 62 5.91 -4.88 17.40
C TRP A 62 6.59 -4.16 18.55
N SER A 63 7.87 -3.81 18.40
CA SER A 63 8.59 -3.01 19.39
C SER A 63 7.95 -1.62 19.58
N ILE A 64 7.63 -0.92 18.49
CA ILE A 64 6.98 0.40 18.54
C ILE A 64 5.58 0.31 19.17
N PHE A 65 4.80 -0.71 18.82
CA PHE A 65 3.44 -0.92 19.36
C PHE A 65 3.41 -1.67 20.69
N GLN A 66 4.56 -2.02 21.24
CA GLN A 66 4.72 -2.77 22.49
C GLN A 66 3.98 -4.13 22.48
N GLN A 67 3.91 -4.80 21.33
CA GLN A 67 3.36 -6.16 21.17
C GLN A 67 4.41 -7.21 21.55
N ASN A 68 4.75 -7.24 22.85
CA ASN A 68 5.92 -7.95 23.36
C ASN A 68 5.71 -9.46 23.52
N THR A 69 4.45 -9.92 23.62
CA THR A 69 4.10 -11.33 23.75
C THR A 69 3.20 -11.79 22.61
N ASP A 70 3.08 -13.11 22.40
CA ASP A 70 2.15 -13.66 21.41
C ASP A 70 0.69 -13.26 21.67
N ALA A 71 0.32 -13.04 22.93
CA ALA A 71 -1.02 -12.57 23.31
C ALA A 71 -1.26 -11.11 22.90
N ASP A 72 -0.22 -10.29 22.82
CA ASP A 72 -0.33 -8.87 22.42
C ASP A 72 -0.34 -8.68 20.90
N ARG A 73 0.17 -9.66 20.15
CA ARG A 73 0.34 -9.58 18.70
C ARG A 73 -1.00 -9.73 18.00
N LYS A 74 -1.29 -8.81 17.08
CA LYS A 74 -2.49 -8.88 16.23
C LYS A 74 -2.39 -10.11 15.32
N ASN A 75 -3.42 -10.96 15.32
CA ASN A 75 -3.56 -12.03 14.33
C ASN A 75 -3.90 -11.41 12.95
N VAL A 76 -3.08 -11.69 11.95
CA VAL A 76 -3.22 -11.17 10.59
C VAL A 76 -3.38 -12.34 9.61
N ALA A 77 -4.47 -12.33 8.85
CA ALA A 77 -4.67 -13.29 7.78
C ALA A 77 -3.69 -13.03 6.62
N LEU A 78 -3.11 -14.09 6.05
CA LEU A 78 -2.18 -13.99 4.92
C LEU A 78 -2.78 -13.22 3.73
N THR A 79 -4.07 -13.44 3.42
CA THR A 79 -4.79 -12.71 2.36
C THR A 79 -4.87 -11.20 2.61
N GLY A 80 -4.91 -10.79 3.89
CA GLY A 80 -4.85 -9.39 4.27
C GLY A 80 -3.48 -8.78 3.99
N PHE A 81 -2.41 -9.51 4.30
CA PHE A 81 -1.04 -9.12 4.02
C PHE A 81 -0.77 -9.05 2.51
N ASP A 82 -1.18 -10.06 1.74
CA ASP A 82 -1.07 -10.05 0.28
C ASP A 82 -1.76 -8.82 -0.31
N GLY A 83 -3.00 -8.53 0.11
CA GLY A 83 -3.72 -7.35 -0.36
C GLY A 83 -3.01 -6.02 -0.07
N VAL A 84 -2.36 -5.88 1.09
CA VAL A 84 -1.54 -4.70 1.40
C VAL A 84 -0.34 -4.61 0.46
N LEU A 85 0.35 -5.71 0.17
CA LEU A 85 1.47 -5.68 -0.78
C LEU A 85 1.05 -5.25 -2.19
N TYR A 86 -0.13 -5.65 -2.67
CA TYR A 86 -0.65 -5.19 -3.96
C TYR A 86 -0.95 -3.69 -3.96
N HIS A 87 -1.52 -3.17 -2.87
CA HIS A 87 -1.77 -1.75 -2.67
C HIS A 87 -0.45 -0.95 -2.69
N GLU A 88 0.52 -1.33 -1.85
CA GLU A 88 1.80 -0.62 -1.76
C GLU A 88 2.63 -0.71 -3.06
N MET A 89 2.55 -1.84 -3.76
CA MET A 89 3.20 -1.99 -5.07
C MET A 89 2.58 -1.05 -6.11
N ALA A 90 1.28 -0.78 -6.04
CA ALA A 90 0.64 0.19 -6.94
C ALA A 90 1.26 1.59 -6.77
N HIS A 91 1.53 2.02 -5.53
CA HIS A 91 2.19 3.31 -5.26
C HIS A 91 3.58 3.43 -5.89
N VAL A 92 4.33 2.35 -6.02
CA VAL A 92 5.66 2.36 -6.65
C VAL A 92 5.57 2.67 -8.16
N TRP A 93 4.53 2.20 -8.83
CA TRP A 93 4.41 2.27 -10.29
C TRP A 93 3.42 3.31 -10.80
N GLN A 94 2.52 3.79 -9.95
CA GLN A 94 1.54 4.79 -10.32
C GLN A 94 2.16 6.18 -10.43
N TRP A 95 1.59 7.00 -11.30
CA TRP A 95 1.90 8.41 -11.38
C TRP A 95 1.06 9.19 -10.38
N PHE A 96 1.67 10.18 -9.74
CA PHE A 96 1.02 11.02 -8.72
C PHE A 96 0.46 12.32 -9.29
N GLY A 97 0.29 12.43 -10.61
CA GLY A 97 -0.24 13.66 -11.22
C GLY A 97 0.69 14.86 -11.06
N ASN A 98 2.01 14.65 -11.01
CA ASN A 98 2.98 15.69 -10.65
C ASN A 98 2.63 16.42 -9.32
N GLY A 99 2.07 15.67 -8.36
CA GLY A 99 1.63 16.18 -7.04
C GLY A 99 0.27 16.90 -7.06
N GLN A 100 -0.42 16.93 -8.20
CA GLN A 100 -1.73 17.59 -8.35
C GLN A 100 -2.90 16.64 -8.09
N ALA A 101 -2.67 15.32 -8.18
CA ALA A 101 -3.69 14.36 -7.82
C ALA A 101 -3.94 14.38 -6.32
N LYS A 102 -5.22 14.38 -5.93
CA LYS A 102 -5.62 14.28 -4.52
C LYS A 102 -5.14 12.95 -3.94
N ALA A 103 -4.72 12.96 -2.67
CA ALA A 103 -4.27 11.76 -1.98
C ALA A 103 -5.34 10.66 -2.04
N GLU A 104 -6.61 11.03 -1.91
CA GLU A 104 -7.73 10.11 -1.96
C GLU A 104 -7.84 9.38 -3.30
N LEU A 105 -7.62 10.04 -4.44
CA LEU A 105 -7.59 9.35 -5.73
C LEU A 105 -6.40 8.39 -5.82
N ILE A 106 -5.25 8.80 -5.30
CA ILE A 106 -4.01 8.00 -5.26
C ILE A 106 -4.19 6.73 -4.44
N GLU A 107 -4.80 6.83 -3.26
CA GLU A 107 -5.18 5.67 -2.41
C GLU A 107 -6.23 4.80 -3.11
N GLY A 108 -7.22 5.42 -3.75
CA GLY A 108 -8.28 4.71 -4.47
C GLY A 108 -7.77 3.92 -5.67
N ILE A 109 -6.75 4.41 -6.39
CA ILE A 109 -6.10 3.66 -7.48
C ILE A 109 -5.34 2.45 -6.92
N ALA A 110 -4.64 2.62 -5.79
CA ALA A 110 -3.93 1.51 -5.14
C ALA A 110 -4.90 0.42 -4.65
N ASP A 111 -6.01 0.81 -4.02
CA ASP A 111 -7.06 -0.12 -3.63
C ASP A 111 -7.83 -0.71 -4.82
N TYR A 112 -7.94 0.00 -5.95
CA TYR A 112 -8.46 -0.58 -7.20
C TYR A 112 -7.57 -1.74 -7.68
N VAL A 113 -6.24 -1.60 -7.64
CA VAL A 113 -5.33 -2.70 -8.00
C VAL A 113 -5.51 -3.89 -7.07
N ARG A 114 -5.59 -3.65 -5.76
CA ARG A 114 -5.89 -4.68 -4.76
C ARG A 114 -7.23 -5.37 -5.02
N LEU A 115 -8.26 -4.60 -5.37
CA LEU A 115 -9.59 -5.09 -5.71
C LEU A 115 -9.53 -6.02 -6.92
N LYS A 116 -8.90 -5.59 -8.02
CA LYS A 116 -8.79 -6.38 -9.25
C LYS A 116 -7.96 -7.66 -9.07
N ALA A 117 -7.04 -7.66 -8.11
CA ALA A 117 -6.28 -8.85 -7.72
C ALA A 117 -7.09 -9.84 -6.85
N GLY A 118 -8.32 -9.48 -6.44
CA GLY A 118 -9.21 -10.34 -5.67
C GLY A 118 -9.00 -10.29 -4.15
N TYR A 119 -8.13 -9.40 -3.65
CA TYR A 119 -7.83 -9.28 -2.22
C TYR A 119 -8.74 -8.27 -1.52
N ILE A 120 -10.05 -8.52 -1.58
CA ILE A 120 -11.10 -7.63 -1.06
C ILE A 120 -11.38 -7.98 0.42
N PRO A 121 -11.07 -7.08 1.38
CA PRO A 121 -11.45 -7.26 2.77
C PRO A 121 -12.97 -7.30 2.96
N SER A 122 -13.43 -8.12 3.92
CA SER A 122 -14.86 -8.30 4.20
C SER A 122 -15.59 -7.05 4.71
N HIS A 123 -14.86 -6.06 5.21
CA HIS A 123 -15.40 -4.81 5.72
C HIS A 123 -15.46 -3.69 4.67
N TRP A 124 -14.95 -3.93 3.45
CA TRP A 124 -15.02 -2.93 2.39
C TRP A 124 -16.46 -2.63 1.99
N VAL A 125 -16.68 -1.39 1.60
CA VAL A 125 -17.97 -0.93 1.10
C VAL A 125 -18.42 -1.74 -0.12
N GLN A 126 -19.75 -1.85 -0.25
CA GLN A 126 -20.38 -2.43 -1.43
C GLN A 126 -20.38 -1.42 -2.60
N PRO A 127 -20.48 -1.88 -3.86
CA PRO A 127 -20.74 -0.99 -4.98
C PRO A 127 -21.94 -0.06 -4.71
N GLY A 128 -21.82 1.20 -5.10
CA GLY A 128 -22.80 2.27 -4.88
C GLY A 128 -22.74 2.93 -3.49
N GLN A 129 -21.90 2.48 -2.55
CA GLN A 129 -21.76 3.11 -1.23
C GLN A 129 -20.69 4.23 -1.21
N GLY A 130 -20.64 4.98 -0.10
CA GLY A 130 -19.79 6.17 0.08
C GLY A 130 -20.46 7.47 -0.33
N ASP A 131 -19.86 8.60 0.04
CA ASP A 131 -20.47 9.92 -0.10
C ASP A 131 -19.93 10.72 -1.29
N ARG A 132 -18.66 10.49 -1.67
CA ARG A 132 -17.98 11.17 -2.77
C ARG A 132 -17.05 10.22 -3.53
N TRP A 133 -16.83 10.51 -4.81
CA TRP A 133 -15.99 9.69 -5.69
C TRP A 133 -14.51 9.69 -5.28
N ASP A 134 -14.03 10.76 -4.66
CA ASP A 134 -12.66 10.97 -4.18
C ASP A 134 -12.57 10.84 -2.65
N GLN A 135 -13.29 9.89 -2.07
CA GLN A 135 -13.22 9.62 -0.62
C GLN A 135 -11.97 8.83 -0.22
N GLY A 136 -11.32 8.20 -1.19
CA GLY A 136 -10.17 7.34 -0.99
C GLY A 136 -10.52 5.88 -0.86
N TYR A 137 -9.47 5.07 -0.79
CA TYR A 137 -9.52 3.66 -0.43
C TYR A 137 -10.59 2.88 -1.21
N ASP A 138 -11.37 2.06 -0.52
CA ASP A 138 -12.38 1.16 -1.07
C ASP A 138 -13.53 1.87 -1.77
N VAL A 139 -13.98 3.03 -1.28
CA VAL A 139 -15.03 3.83 -1.92
C VAL A 139 -14.59 4.28 -3.32
N THR A 140 -13.42 4.90 -3.42
CA THR A 140 -12.89 5.36 -4.71
C THR A 140 -12.52 4.17 -5.58
N ALA A 141 -11.97 3.08 -5.03
CA ALA A 141 -11.66 1.87 -5.78
C ALA A 141 -12.90 1.25 -6.45
N ARG A 142 -14.04 1.22 -5.75
CA ARG A 142 -15.32 0.72 -6.29
C ARG A 142 -15.88 1.62 -7.40
N PHE A 143 -15.74 2.93 -7.26
CA PHE A 143 -16.10 3.85 -8.33
C PHE A 143 -15.20 3.68 -9.57
N LEU A 144 -13.89 3.53 -9.38
CA LEU A 144 -12.97 3.26 -10.46
C LEU A 144 -13.23 1.91 -11.13
N GLU A 145 -13.69 0.90 -10.38
CA GLU A 145 -14.21 -0.36 -10.93
C GLU A 145 -15.43 -0.14 -11.84
N TYR A 146 -16.40 0.67 -11.42
CA TYR A 146 -17.52 1.07 -12.28
C TYR A 146 -17.05 1.77 -13.55
N CYS A 147 -16.17 2.78 -13.44
CA CYS A 147 -15.61 3.49 -14.59
C CYS A 147 -14.87 2.55 -15.56
N ASN A 148 -14.12 1.58 -15.05
CA ASN A 148 -13.49 0.54 -15.88
C ASN A 148 -14.51 -0.42 -16.51
N GLY A 149 -15.67 -0.62 -15.90
CA GLY A 149 -16.79 -1.35 -16.49
C GLY A 149 -17.42 -0.61 -17.68
N LEU A 150 -17.41 0.72 -17.68
CA LEU A 150 -17.86 1.53 -18.81
C LEU A 150 -16.85 1.55 -19.97
N ARG A 151 -15.56 1.54 -19.64
CA ARG A 151 -14.47 1.46 -20.61
C ARG A 151 -13.34 0.63 -20.06
N ASP A 152 -13.11 -0.52 -20.66
CA ASP A 152 -11.98 -1.37 -20.26
C ASP A 152 -10.65 -0.62 -20.44
N GLY A 153 -9.77 -0.75 -19.44
CA GLY A 153 -8.50 -0.03 -19.37
C GLY A 153 -8.61 1.43 -18.88
N PHE A 154 -9.76 1.89 -18.41
CA PHE A 154 -9.95 3.25 -17.89
C PHE A 154 -8.86 3.66 -16.88
N VAL A 155 -8.63 2.85 -15.83
CA VAL A 155 -7.68 3.20 -14.76
C VAL A 155 -6.23 3.23 -15.29
N ALA A 156 -5.90 2.35 -16.25
CA ALA A 156 -4.58 2.34 -16.87
C ALA A 156 -4.32 3.62 -17.67
N GLU A 157 -5.30 4.07 -18.46
CA GLU A 157 -5.19 5.31 -19.22
C GLU A 157 -5.26 6.56 -18.33
N LEU A 158 -6.05 6.52 -17.23
CA LEU A 158 -6.03 7.58 -16.21
C LEU A 158 -4.64 7.73 -15.60
N ASN A 159 -4.04 6.63 -15.12
CA ASN A 159 -2.68 6.62 -14.59
C ASN A 159 -1.66 7.13 -15.63
N LYS A 160 -1.78 6.73 -16.89
CA LYS A 160 -0.93 7.22 -17.97
C LYS A 160 -1.05 8.74 -18.18
N LYS A 161 -2.27 9.29 -18.15
CA LYS A 161 -2.50 10.74 -18.24
C LYS A 161 -1.94 11.48 -17.01
N MET A 162 -1.85 10.82 -15.86
CA MET A 162 -1.29 11.37 -14.62
C MET A 162 0.23 11.57 -14.63
N ARG A 163 0.93 11.19 -15.72
CA ARG A 163 2.40 11.26 -15.80
C ARG A 163 2.97 12.64 -15.49
N ASP A 164 2.36 13.69 -16.05
CA ASP A 164 2.91 15.06 -16.02
C ASP A 164 1.99 16.07 -15.29
N GLY A 165 0.83 15.63 -14.80
CA GLY A 165 -0.16 16.48 -14.13
C GLY A 165 -1.46 15.74 -13.85
N TYR A 166 -2.40 16.36 -13.12
CA TYR A 166 -3.74 15.80 -12.92
C TYR A 166 -4.83 16.86 -13.06
N ASN A 167 -5.94 16.47 -13.69
CA ASN A 167 -7.15 17.28 -13.83
C ASN A 167 -8.38 16.36 -13.91
N ASP A 168 -9.46 16.70 -13.21
CA ASP A 168 -10.73 15.92 -13.23
C ASP A 168 -11.35 15.83 -14.64
N GLY A 169 -11.01 16.74 -15.55
CA GLY A 169 -11.35 16.69 -16.97
C GLY A 169 -10.82 15.46 -17.70
N TYR A 170 -9.87 14.72 -17.14
CA TYR A 170 -9.44 13.43 -17.69
C TYR A 170 -10.59 12.41 -17.73
N PHE A 171 -11.58 12.50 -16.84
CA PHE A 171 -12.79 11.69 -16.91
C PHE A 171 -13.61 12.01 -18.17
N VAL A 172 -13.67 13.29 -18.57
CA VAL A 172 -14.34 13.70 -19.82
C VAL A 172 -13.57 13.16 -21.02
N ASP A 173 -12.25 13.30 -21.03
CA ASP A 173 -11.40 12.78 -22.11
C ASP A 173 -11.56 11.26 -22.29
N LEU A 174 -11.77 10.53 -21.19
CA LEU A 174 -11.77 9.06 -21.19
C LEU A 174 -13.17 8.45 -21.33
N LEU A 175 -14.21 9.09 -20.79
CA LEU A 175 -15.57 8.55 -20.71
C LEU A 175 -16.65 9.49 -21.28
N GLY A 176 -16.27 10.69 -21.72
CA GLY A 176 -17.19 11.66 -22.31
C GLY A 176 -18.11 12.37 -21.31
N LYS A 177 -17.89 12.18 -20.00
CA LYS A 177 -18.72 12.74 -18.92
C LYS A 177 -17.84 13.30 -17.81
N THR A 178 -18.34 14.28 -17.08
CA THR A 178 -17.64 14.78 -15.88
C THR A 178 -17.61 13.71 -14.81
N VAL A 179 -16.63 13.77 -13.90
CA VAL A 179 -16.55 12.84 -12.77
C VAL A 179 -17.80 12.89 -11.89
N ASP A 180 -18.41 14.07 -11.73
CA ASP A 180 -19.66 14.24 -10.97
C ASP A 180 -20.86 13.57 -11.65
N GLN A 181 -20.97 13.63 -12.98
CA GLN A 181 -22.00 12.92 -13.73
C GLN A 181 -21.83 11.40 -13.58
N LEU A 182 -20.60 10.92 -13.74
CA LEU A 182 -20.27 9.50 -13.57
C LEU A 182 -20.57 9.01 -12.15
N TRP A 183 -20.25 9.82 -11.14
CA TRP A 183 -20.56 9.52 -9.75
C TRP A 183 -22.08 9.45 -9.51
N ALA A 184 -22.84 10.43 -10.01
CA ALA A 184 -24.29 10.41 -9.90
C ALA A 184 -24.91 9.17 -10.56
N GLU A 185 -24.40 8.74 -11.71
CA GLU A 185 -24.84 7.52 -12.39
C GLU A 185 -24.46 6.24 -11.63
N TYR A 186 -23.26 6.18 -11.06
CA TYR A 186 -22.81 5.07 -10.22
C TYR A 186 -23.68 4.90 -8.95
N LYS A 187 -24.25 6.00 -8.45
CA LYS A 187 -25.10 6.03 -7.25
C LYS A 187 -26.57 5.68 -7.53
N ALA A 188 -26.99 5.64 -8.79
CA ALA A 188 -28.37 5.37 -9.22
C ALA A 188 -28.68 3.87 -9.23
#